data_AF-A0A2H5QBM7-F1
#
_entry.id   AF-A0A2H5QBM7-F1
#
_cell.length_a   1.000
_cell.length_b   1.000
_cell.length_c   1.000
_cell.angle_alpha   90.00
_cell.angle_beta   90.00
_cell.angle_gamma   90.00
#
_symmetry.space_group_name_H-M   'P 1'
#
loop_
_entity.id
_entity.type
_entity.pdbx_description
1 polymer ?
#
loop_
_entity_poly.entity_id
_entity_poly.type
_entity_poly.pdbx_seq_one_letter_code
_entity_poly.pdbx_strand_id
1 'polypeptide(L)'
;MLWTHFQEKFKLSIKGKTQVFKWMGIALRGFRCKLTNEYILPNANNLSSLKKPPLEYEGNRKEDWKSFVDKILSEDFQQLDLRVTEREIDRSEAWLLVHRRKNGTYTPEVQQVAERISELRSQVEHGTFQSQGPNDILGEALQKKPNGSRVQGLGQFITPSMYFNVLDPTELA
;
A
#
# COMPACT_ATOMS: atom_id res chain seq x y z
N MET A 1 -28.90 11.89 0.78
CA MET A 1 -27.64 11.25 1.25
C MET A 1 -27.06 10.43 0.10
N LEU A 2 -25.75 10.17 0.02
CA LEU A 2 -25.15 9.46 -1.13
C LEU A 2 -25.84 8.12 -1.46
N TRP A 3 -26.23 7.35 -0.43
CA TRP A 3 -26.94 6.08 -0.60
C TRP A 3 -28.32 6.23 -1.28
N THR A 4 -29.07 7.29 -1.00
CA THR A 4 -30.41 7.49 -1.58
C THR A 4 -30.30 7.74 -3.09
N HIS A 5 -29.30 8.52 -3.51
CA HIS A 5 -29.02 8.74 -4.92
C HIS A 5 -28.70 7.44 -5.68
N PHE A 6 -27.95 6.53 -5.05
CA PHE A 6 -27.67 5.22 -5.64
C PHE A 6 -28.92 4.34 -5.73
N GLN A 7 -29.80 4.37 -4.75
CA GLN A 7 -31.06 3.62 -4.80
C GLN A 7 -32.04 4.16 -5.85
N GLU A 8 -32.02 5.47 -6.10
CA GLU A 8 -32.81 6.10 -7.18
C GLU A 8 -32.29 5.69 -8.56
N LYS A 9 -30.97 5.67 -8.74
CA LYS A 9 -30.31 5.34 -10.02
C LYS A 9 -30.28 3.84 -10.31
N PHE A 10 -30.09 3.02 -9.28
CA PHE A 10 -29.90 1.58 -9.40
C PHE A 10 -30.90 0.89 -8.45
N LYS A 11 -31.60 -0.13 -8.95
CA LYS A 11 -32.52 -0.93 -8.13
C LYS A 11 -31.72 -1.78 -7.12
N LEU A 12 -31.37 -1.18 -5.99
CA LEU A 12 -30.48 -1.78 -4.97
C LEU A 12 -31.23 -2.14 -3.70
N SER A 13 -30.95 -3.35 -3.19
CA SER A 13 -31.41 -3.79 -1.88
C SER A 13 -30.58 -3.16 -0.75
N ILE A 14 -31.24 -2.80 0.35
CA ILE A 14 -30.55 -2.27 1.54
C ILE A 14 -29.56 -3.26 2.15
N LYS A 15 -29.79 -4.57 1.98
CA LYS A 15 -28.89 -5.64 2.44
C LYS A 15 -27.52 -5.59 1.74
N GLY A 16 -27.47 -5.04 0.52
CA GLY A 16 -26.24 -4.91 -0.27
C GLY A 16 -25.45 -3.62 -0.01
N LYS A 17 -25.94 -2.71 0.84
CA LYS A 17 -25.38 -1.37 1.02
C LYS A 17 -23.87 -1.38 1.26
N THR A 18 -23.41 -2.17 2.23
CA THR A 18 -21.98 -2.25 2.59
C THR A 18 -21.13 -2.72 1.40
N GLN A 19 -21.59 -3.74 0.68
CA GLN A 19 -20.87 -4.28 -0.45
C GLN A 19 -20.80 -3.25 -1.59
N VAL A 20 -21.90 -2.57 -1.91
CA VAL A 20 -21.94 -1.53 -2.94
C VAL A 20 -20.93 -0.41 -2.59
N PHE A 21 -20.92 0.09 -1.36
CA PHE A 21 -19.94 1.10 -0.94
C PHE A 21 -18.49 0.61 -1.04
N LYS A 22 -18.22 -0.67 -0.75
CA LYS A 22 -16.90 -1.27 -0.95
C LYS A 22 -16.50 -1.25 -2.43
N TRP A 23 -17.34 -1.73 -3.34
CA TRP A 23 -17.07 -1.72 -4.79
C TRP A 23 -16.89 -0.31 -5.32
N MET A 24 -17.71 0.65 -4.88
CA MET A 24 -17.58 2.04 -5.27
C MET A 24 -16.27 2.65 -4.79
N GLY A 25 -15.82 2.31 -3.58
CA GLY A 25 -14.51 2.73 -3.08
C GLY A 25 -13.37 2.22 -3.97
N ILE A 26 -13.44 0.96 -4.40
CA ILE A 26 -12.46 0.34 -5.32
C ILE A 26 -12.50 1.04 -6.68
N ALA A 27 -13.69 1.22 -7.27
CA ALA A 27 -13.86 1.88 -8.57
C ALA A 27 -13.38 3.33 -8.53
N LEU A 28 -13.68 4.09 -7.46
CA LEU A 28 -13.24 5.46 -7.29
C LEU A 28 -11.71 5.55 -7.14
N ARG A 29 -11.09 4.61 -6.41
CA ARG A 29 -9.63 4.53 -6.31
C ARG A 29 -9.01 4.28 -7.69
N GLY A 30 -9.51 3.29 -8.43
CA GLY A 30 -9.03 2.98 -9.79
C GLY A 30 -9.18 4.16 -10.75
N PHE A 31 -10.34 4.83 -10.72
CA PHE A 31 -10.60 6.03 -11.52
C PHE A 31 -9.60 7.15 -11.21
N ARG A 32 -9.35 7.44 -9.92
CA ARG A 32 -8.36 8.45 -9.52
C ARG A 32 -6.95 8.07 -9.97
N CYS A 33 -6.54 6.81 -9.79
CA CYS A 33 -5.24 6.34 -10.28
C CYS A 33 -5.09 6.52 -11.80
N LYS A 34 -6.12 6.16 -12.57
CA LYS A 34 -6.14 6.36 -14.03
C LYS A 34 -5.94 7.84 -14.39
N LEU A 35 -6.73 8.73 -13.77
CA LEU A 35 -6.61 10.18 -14.01
C LEU A 35 -5.22 10.72 -13.67
N THR A 36 -4.67 10.30 -12.53
CA THR A 36 -3.33 10.70 -12.09
C THR A 36 -2.27 10.28 -13.10
N ASN A 37 -2.25 8.99 -13.49
CA ASN A 37 -1.17 8.43 -14.30
C ASN A 37 -1.27 8.78 -15.79
N GLU A 38 -2.48 8.82 -16.36
CA GLU A 38 -2.65 9.05 -17.79
C GLU A 38 -2.75 10.54 -18.16
N TYR A 39 -3.24 11.39 -17.25
CA TYR A 39 -3.57 12.77 -17.58
C TYR A 39 -2.77 13.79 -16.76
N ILE A 40 -2.61 13.60 -15.44
CA ILE A 40 -2.01 14.62 -14.57
C ILE A 40 -0.48 14.56 -14.60
N LEU A 41 0.11 13.42 -14.20
CA LEU A 41 1.56 13.28 -14.08
C LEU A 41 2.30 13.51 -15.41
N PRO A 42 1.84 12.99 -16.57
CA PRO A 42 2.51 13.25 -17.85
C PRO A 42 2.51 14.74 -18.25
N ASN A 43 1.56 15.51 -17.75
CA ASN A 43 1.38 16.92 -18.07
C ASN A 43 1.73 17.86 -16.90
N ALA A 44 2.43 17.38 -15.88
CA ALA A 44 2.77 18.17 -14.69
C ALA A 44 3.52 19.48 -15.04
N ASN A 45 4.34 19.46 -16.09
CA ASN A 45 5.09 20.61 -16.58
C ASN A 45 4.26 21.56 -17.48
N ASN A 46 3.08 21.13 -17.93
CA ASN A 46 2.19 21.90 -18.81
C ASN A 46 0.82 22.12 -18.16
N LEU A 47 0.79 22.97 -17.14
CA LEU A 47 -0.42 23.31 -16.38
C LEU A 47 -1.57 23.85 -17.24
N SER A 48 -1.27 24.42 -18.42
CA SER A 48 -2.30 24.91 -19.35
C SER A 48 -3.20 23.80 -19.86
N SER A 49 -2.65 22.60 -20.06
CA SER A 49 -3.40 21.41 -20.48
C SER A 49 -4.31 20.86 -19.38
N LEU A 50 -4.01 21.15 -18.11
CA LEU A 50 -4.74 20.66 -16.93
C LEU A 50 -5.85 21.60 -16.45
N LYS A 51 -6.13 22.70 -17.16
CA LYS A 51 -7.19 23.66 -16.77
C LYS A 51 -8.60 23.06 -16.80
N LYS A 52 -8.80 21.98 -17.55
CA LYS A 52 -10.08 21.29 -17.71
C LYS A 52 -9.87 19.78 -17.57
N PRO A 53 -10.88 19.05 -17.10
CA PRO A 53 -10.84 17.59 -17.12
C PRO A 53 -10.71 17.07 -18.56
N PRO A 54 -10.22 15.83 -18.73
CA PRO A 54 -10.18 15.18 -20.03
C PRO A 54 -11.58 15.11 -20.66
N LEU A 55 -11.65 15.12 -22.00
CA LEU A 55 -12.93 15.12 -22.73
C LEU A 55 -13.84 13.94 -22.33
N GLU A 56 -13.27 12.75 -22.12
CA GLU A 56 -14.00 11.57 -21.65
C GLU A 56 -14.70 11.79 -20.30
N TYR A 57 -14.20 12.72 -19.49
CA TYR A 57 -14.69 13.03 -18.15
C TYR A 57 -15.08 14.50 -17.98
N GLU A 58 -15.56 15.15 -19.06
CA GLU A 58 -16.01 16.55 -19.06
C GLU A 58 -17.15 16.80 -18.05
N GLY A 59 -17.94 15.77 -17.73
CA GLY A 59 -19.00 15.84 -16.72
C GLY A 59 -18.53 16.11 -15.28
N ASN A 60 -17.22 16.09 -15.02
CA ASN A 60 -16.68 16.48 -13.72
C ASN A 60 -16.74 18.00 -13.54
N ARG A 61 -17.10 18.43 -12.33
CA ARG A 61 -17.07 19.85 -11.97
C ARG A 61 -15.64 20.39 -12.09
N LYS A 62 -15.47 21.56 -12.69
CA LYS A 62 -14.15 22.16 -12.93
C LYS A 62 -13.41 22.46 -11.63
N GLU A 63 -14.15 22.79 -10.58
CA GLU A 63 -13.64 23.09 -9.25
C GLU A 63 -13.09 21.83 -8.57
N ASP A 64 -13.78 20.70 -8.72
CA ASP A 64 -13.34 19.39 -8.21
C ASP A 64 -12.10 18.92 -8.97
N TRP A 65 -12.08 19.09 -10.29
CA TRP A 65 -10.93 18.76 -11.13
C TRP A 65 -9.70 19.58 -10.71
N LYS A 66 -9.84 20.90 -10.58
CA LYS A 66 -8.76 21.76 -10.13
C LYS A 66 -8.24 21.35 -8.75
N SER A 67 -9.14 21.15 -7.80
CA SER A 67 -8.77 20.73 -6.44
C SER A 67 -8.05 19.38 -6.42
N PHE A 68 -8.43 18.46 -7.32
CA PHE A 68 -7.77 17.18 -7.48
C PHE A 68 -6.37 17.34 -8.09
N VAL A 69 -6.21 18.12 -9.16
CA VAL A 69 -4.90 18.40 -9.77
C VAL A 69 -3.95 19.05 -8.77
N ASP A 70 -4.39 20.10 -8.07
CA ASP A 70 -3.59 20.82 -7.07
C ASP A 70 -3.12 19.86 -5.96
N LYS A 71 -3.99 18.94 -5.52
CA LYS A 71 -3.64 17.92 -4.54
C LYS A 71 -2.58 16.94 -5.06
N ILE A 72 -2.73 16.44 -6.28
CA ILE A 72 -1.80 15.46 -6.87
C ILE A 72 -0.42 16.10 -7.09
N LEU A 73 -0.37 17.38 -7.47
CA LEU A 73 0.87 18.11 -7.69
C LEU A 73 1.49 18.68 -6.41
N SER A 74 0.83 18.56 -5.26
CA SER A 74 1.38 19.01 -3.98
C SER A 74 2.61 18.21 -3.57
N GLU A 75 3.58 18.88 -2.94
CA GLU A 75 4.79 18.24 -2.40
C GLU A 75 4.46 17.10 -1.43
N ASP A 76 3.43 17.26 -0.60
CA ASP A 76 2.96 16.23 0.33
C ASP A 76 2.58 14.93 -0.39
N PHE A 77 1.91 15.04 -1.54
CA PHE A 77 1.52 13.87 -2.33
C PHE A 77 2.71 13.24 -3.05
N GLN A 78 3.61 14.06 -3.59
CA GLN A 78 4.85 13.58 -4.23
C GLN A 78 5.78 12.88 -3.24
N GLN A 79 5.86 13.38 -1.99
CA GLN A 79 6.62 12.72 -0.93
C GLN A 79 6.02 11.38 -0.49
N LEU A 80 4.69 11.21 -0.59
CA LEU A 80 4.04 9.92 -0.36
C LEU A 80 4.42 8.90 -1.43
N ASP A 81 4.51 9.35 -2.69
CA ASP A 81 4.91 8.51 -3.83
C ASP A 81 6.40 8.13 -3.75
N LEU A 82 7.28 9.11 -3.44
CA LEU A 82 8.72 8.88 -3.25
C LEU A 82 9.06 7.99 -2.04
N ARG A 83 8.19 7.92 -1.02
CA ARG A 83 8.36 6.98 0.10
C ARG A 83 8.01 5.54 -0.29
N VAL A 84 7.21 5.35 -1.34
CA VAL A 84 7.06 4.08 -2.03
C VAL A 84 8.09 4.07 -3.15
N THR A 85 9.35 4.07 -2.77
CA THR A 85 10.39 3.68 -3.73
C THR A 85 10.03 2.27 -4.21
N GLU A 86 10.12 1.99 -5.52
CA GLU A 86 10.04 0.63 -6.10
C GLU A 86 11.13 -0.32 -5.55
N ARG A 87 11.94 0.14 -4.59
CA ARG A 87 12.86 -0.71 -3.86
C ARG A 87 12.06 -1.75 -3.09
N GLU A 88 12.58 -2.96 -3.07
CA GLU A 88 12.04 -4.04 -2.25
C GLU A 88 12.08 -3.61 -0.78
N ILE A 89 10.90 -3.32 -0.21
CA ILE A 89 10.77 -2.95 1.19
C ILE A 89 10.64 -4.24 2.00
N ASP A 90 11.62 -4.49 2.87
CA ASP A 90 11.54 -5.59 3.82
C ASP A 90 10.25 -5.50 4.65
N ARG A 91 9.65 -6.67 4.94
CA ARG A 91 8.38 -6.75 5.67
C ARG A 91 8.43 -6.07 7.03
N SER A 92 9.56 -6.12 7.74
CA SER A 92 9.70 -5.44 9.03
C SER A 92 9.69 -3.91 8.88
N GLU A 93 10.26 -3.38 7.79
CA GLU A 93 10.19 -1.95 7.44
C GLU A 93 8.77 -1.53 7.06
N ALA A 94 8.06 -2.33 6.26
CA ALA A 94 6.67 -2.09 5.93
C ALA A 94 5.79 -2.05 7.20
N TRP A 95 6.05 -2.94 8.16
CA TRP A 95 5.34 -2.97 9.43
C TRP A 95 5.58 -1.68 10.24
N LEU A 96 6.81 -1.19 10.32
CA LEU A 96 7.15 0.08 10.98
C LEU A 96 6.40 1.25 10.33
N LEU A 97 6.42 1.34 9.00
CA LEU A 97 5.76 2.43 8.26
C LEU A 97 4.25 2.47 8.51
N VAL A 98 3.59 1.32 8.55
CA VAL A 98 2.13 1.22 8.78
C VAL A 98 1.74 1.64 10.21
N HIS A 99 2.57 1.33 11.20
CA HIS A 99 2.26 1.63 12.60
C HIS A 99 2.78 3.00 13.06
N ARG A 100 3.52 3.71 12.21
CA ARG A 100 4.03 5.05 12.52
C ARG A 100 2.89 6.08 12.48
N ARG A 101 2.73 6.82 13.57
CA ARG A 101 1.76 7.92 13.64
C ARG A 101 2.25 9.13 12.83
N LYS A 102 1.34 10.06 12.53
CA LYS A 102 1.65 11.30 11.76
C LYS A 102 2.74 12.16 12.41
N ASN A 103 2.80 12.18 13.73
CA ASN A 103 3.83 12.88 14.52
C ASN A 103 5.18 12.12 14.56
N GLY A 104 5.30 10.98 13.88
CA GLY A 104 6.51 10.16 13.85
C GLY A 104 6.65 9.15 14.99
N THR A 105 5.73 9.11 15.97
CA THR A 105 5.84 8.22 17.13
C THR A 105 5.06 6.91 16.95
N TYR A 106 5.30 5.96 17.84
CA TYR A 106 4.53 4.70 17.94
C TYR A 106 3.64 4.69 19.19
N THR A 107 2.72 3.72 19.29
CA THR A 107 2.02 3.44 20.57
C THR A 107 2.97 2.68 21.49
N PRO A 108 2.78 2.69 22.83
CA PRO A 108 3.66 1.95 23.75
C PRO A 108 3.80 0.45 23.41
N GLU A 109 2.75 -0.17 22.90
CA GLU A 109 2.75 -1.58 22.49
C GLU A 109 3.55 -1.79 21.20
N VAL A 110 3.40 -0.87 20.24
CA VAL A 110 4.13 -0.90 18.96
C VAL A 110 5.60 -0.55 19.16
N GLN A 111 5.91 0.34 20.11
CA GLN A 111 7.26 0.82 20.40
C GLN A 111 8.19 -0.35 20.76
N GLN A 112 7.74 -1.28 21.61
CA GLN A 112 8.52 -2.47 21.99
C GLN A 112 8.88 -3.35 20.77
N VAL A 113 7.91 -3.55 19.87
CA VAL A 113 8.14 -4.32 18.65
C VAL A 113 9.08 -3.56 17.71
N ALA A 114 8.93 -2.24 17.59
CA ALA A 114 9.78 -1.41 16.75
C ALA A 114 11.25 -1.41 17.20
N GLU A 115 11.49 -1.33 18.51
CA GLU A 115 12.84 -1.44 19.09
C GLU A 115 13.46 -2.80 18.80
N ARG A 116 12.69 -3.88 18.97
CA ARG A 116 13.16 -5.24 18.68
C ARG A 116 13.45 -5.48 17.20
N ILE A 117 12.65 -4.89 16.30
CA ILE A 117 12.94 -4.88 14.86
C ILE A 117 14.28 -4.17 14.59
N SER A 118 14.51 -3.01 15.21
CA SER A 118 15.77 -2.27 15.03
C SER A 118 16.98 -3.06 15.51
N GLU A 119 16.87 -3.73 16.65
CA GLU A 119 17.91 -4.59 17.20
C GLU A 119 18.22 -5.77 16.26
N LEU A 120 17.20 -6.50 15.81
CA LEU A 120 17.36 -7.62 14.89
C LEU A 120 17.96 -7.20 13.55
N ARG A 121 17.58 -6.03 13.01
CA ARG A 121 18.19 -5.49 11.79
C ARG A 121 19.69 -5.23 11.98
N SER A 122 20.08 -4.65 13.12
CA SER A 122 21.50 -4.48 13.45
C SER A 122 22.24 -5.82 13.56
N GLN A 123 21.60 -6.85 14.12
CA GLN A 123 22.18 -8.20 14.16
C GLN A 123 22.35 -8.82 12.77
N VAL A 124 21.44 -8.56 11.82
CA VAL A 124 21.61 -8.96 10.41
C VAL A 124 22.82 -8.27 9.80
N GLU A 125 22.97 -6.96 10.00
CA GLU A 125 24.11 -6.19 9.48
C GLU A 125 25.45 -6.69 10.03
N HIS A 126 25.48 -7.10 11.31
CA HIS A 126 26.65 -7.70 11.94
C HIS A 126 26.83 -9.19 11.65
N GLY A 127 25.93 -9.81 10.89
CA GLY A 127 25.98 -11.25 10.54
C GLY A 127 25.73 -12.20 11.72
N THR A 128 25.25 -11.69 12.86
CA THR A 128 24.93 -12.51 14.05
C THR A 128 23.53 -13.10 14.00
N PHE A 129 22.67 -12.59 13.13
CA PHE A 129 21.34 -13.12 12.87
C PHE A 129 21.13 -13.35 11.38
N GLN A 130 20.66 -14.55 11.02
CA GLN A 130 20.33 -14.90 9.65
C GLN A 130 18.80 -14.93 9.49
N SER A 131 18.24 -13.89 8.88
CA SER A 131 16.81 -13.84 8.57
C SER A 131 16.49 -14.72 7.36
N GLN A 132 15.91 -15.91 7.58
CA GLN A 132 15.46 -16.79 6.50
C GLN A 132 14.11 -17.43 6.78
N GLY A 133 13.28 -17.47 5.73
CA GLY A 133 11.98 -18.13 5.73
C GLY A 133 11.12 -17.75 6.94
N PRO A 134 10.70 -18.72 7.77
CA PRO A 134 9.81 -18.49 8.90
C PRO A 134 10.43 -17.71 10.07
N ASN A 135 11.76 -17.57 10.12
CA ASN A 135 12.49 -16.82 11.14
C ASN A 135 12.82 -15.40 10.62
N ASP A 136 11.86 -14.74 9.99
CA ASP A 136 12.00 -13.37 9.51
C ASP A 136 12.05 -12.38 10.69
N ILE A 137 12.67 -11.21 10.47
CA ILE A 137 12.88 -10.17 11.50
C ILE A 137 11.56 -9.82 12.20
N LEU A 138 10.48 -9.69 11.43
CA LEU A 138 9.17 -9.36 11.98
C LEU A 138 8.56 -10.51 12.79
N GLY A 139 8.70 -11.76 12.33
CA GLY A 139 8.23 -12.94 13.05
C GLY A 139 8.89 -13.05 14.44
N GLU A 140 10.22 -12.87 14.47
CA GLU A 140 11.01 -12.86 15.70
C GLU A 140 10.65 -11.69 16.62
N ALA A 141 10.48 -10.48 16.07
CA ALA A 141 10.09 -9.31 16.84
C ALA A 141 8.70 -9.47 17.49
N LEU A 142 7.76 -10.10 16.78
CA LEU A 142 6.42 -10.40 17.28
C LEU A 142 6.37 -11.62 18.21
N GLN A 143 7.48 -12.36 18.36
CA GLN A 143 7.58 -13.61 19.12
C GLN A 143 6.53 -14.65 18.73
N LYS A 144 6.07 -14.61 17.47
CA LYS A 144 5.08 -15.56 16.96
C LYS A 144 5.81 -16.78 16.44
N LYS A 145 5.82 -17.86 17.22
CA LYS A 145 6.27 -19.16 16.71
C LYS A 145 5.34 -19.60 15.57
N PRO A 146 5.87 -20.09 14.44
CA PRO A 146 5.04 -20.63 13.38
C PRO A 146 4.21 -21.81 13.92
N ASN A 147 2.89 -21.71 13.79
CA ASN A 147 1.99 -22.78 14.17
C ASN A 147 2.16 -23.92 13.15
N GLY A 148 2.55 -25.12 13.59
CA GLY A 148 2.93 -26.23 12.68
C GLY A 148 1.86 -26.70 11.67
N SER A 149 0.63 -26.19 11.75
CA SER A 149 -0.46 -26.47 10.80
C SER A 149 -0.67 -25.39 9.75
N ARG A 150 -0.04 -24.21 9.85
CA ARG A 150 -0.27 -23.08 8.93
C ARG A 150 1.03 -22.36 8.59
N VAL A 151 1.31 -22.24 7.30
CA VAL A 151 2.41 -21.45 6.75
C VAL A 151 2.17 -19.96 7.01
N GLN A 152 3.21 -19.26 7.48
CA GLN A 152 3.17 -17.81 7.67
C GLN A 152 3.42 -17.10 6.34
N GLY A 153 2.53 -16.19 5.95
CA GLY A 153 2.78 -15.35 4.78
C GLY A 153 3.95 -14.39 5.04
N LEU A 154 4.95 -14.38 4.16
CA LEU A 154 6.15 -13.55 4.26
C LEU A 154 6.10 -12.28 3.42
N GLY A 155 5.09 -12.11 2.57
CA GLY A 155 4.93 -10.93 1.73
C GLY A 155 4.78 -11.29 0.26
N GLN A 156 4.67 -10.25 -0.57
CA GLN A 156 4.71 -10.39 -2.02
C GLN A 156 6.15 -10.74 -2.45
N PHE A 157 6.31 -11.44 -3.58
CA PHE A 157 7.62 -11.84 -4.17
C PHE A 157 8.39 -12.97 -3.48
N ILE A 158 7.88 -13.51 -2.36
CA ILE A 158 8.42 -14.75 -1.78
C ILE A 158 7.88 -15.96 -2.53
N THR A 159 8.78 -16.71 -3.18
CA THR A 159 8.44 -17.97 -3.84
C THR A 159 8.47 -19.14 -2.84
N PRO A 160 7.81 -20.28 -3.16
CA PRO A 160 7.90 -21.48 -2.33
C PRO A 160 9.35 -21.98 -2.16
N SER A 161 10.20 -21.89 -3.17
CA SER A 161 11.61 -22.28 -3.08
C SER A 161 12.37 -21.42 -2.07
N MET A 162 12.18 -20.10 -2.10
CA MET A 162 12.74 -19.16 -1.11
C MET A 162 12.21 -19.42 0.31
N TYR A 163 10.94 -19.82 0.45
CA TYR A 163 10.33 -20.10 1.76
C TYR A 163 10.84 -21.40 2.38
N PHE A 164 10.87 -22.47 1.59
CA PHE A 164 11.22 -23.82 2.05
C PHE A 164 12.71 -24.16 1.87
N ASN A 165 13.53 -23.21 1.39
CA ASN A 165 14.94 -23.43 1.02
C ASN A 165 15.11 -24.64 0.09
N VAL A 166 14.20 -24.80 -0.87
CA VAL A 166 14.25 -25.88 -1.86
C VAL A 166 14.99 -25.36 -3.09
N LEU A 167 16.00 -26.10 -3.56
CA LEU A 167 16.74 -25.77 -4.78
C LEU A 167 15.76 -25.60 -5.95
N ASP A 168 16.02 -24.58 -6.77
CA ASP A 168 15.23 -24.37 -7.97
C ASP A 168 15.41 -25.58 -8.90
N PRO A 169 14.33 -26.22 -9.40
CA PRO A 169 14.45 -27.36 -10.31
C PRO A 169 15.30 -27.06 -11.55
N THR A 170 15.49 -25.78 -11.88
CA THR A 170 16.29 -25.31 -13.01
C THR A 170 17.81 -25.35 -12.74
N GLU A 171 18.24 -25.44 -11.47
CA GLU A 171 19.66 -25.57 -11.07
C GLU A 171 20.13 -27.03 -10.95
N LEU A 172 19.21 -28.00 -11.13
CA LEU A 172 19.49 -29.43 -11.08
C LEU A 172 19.68 -30.07 -12.47
N ALA A 173 19.79 -29.26 -13.53
CA ALA A 173 19.94 -29.68 -14.93
C ALA A 173 21.36 -29.45 -15.47
#